data_AF-A0A5R2MSB7-F1
#
_entry.id   AF-A0A5R2MSB7-F1
#
_cell.length_a   1.000
_cell.length_b   1.000
_cell.length_c   1.000
_cell.angle_alpha   90.00
_cell.angle_beta   90.00
_cell.angle_gamma   90.00
#
_symmetry.space_group_name_H-M   'P 1'
#
loop_
_entity.id
_entity.type
_entity.pdbx_description
1 polymer ?
#
loop_
_entity_poly.entity_id
_entity_poly.type
_entity_poly.pdbx_seq_one_letter_code
_entity_poly.pdbx_strand_id
1 'polypeptide(L)'
;TRFGTIDWRMMRKNAREVLDTMHAGHIDADARLRDLGIANKHLVAVARAMSIDSGIVIMDEPTAALSMKEIEELFLLIAFLKEQGKAILFISHK
;
A
#
# COMPACT_ATOMS: atom_id res chain seq x y z
N THR A 1 -20.02 0.95 -17.77
CA THR A 1 -20.42 -0.03 -18.81
C THR A 1 -21.11 -1.21 -18.14
N ARG A 2 -22.27 -1.62 -18.66
CA ARG A 2 -23.25 -2.51 -18.01
C ARG A 2 -23.08 -3.98 -18.43
N PHE A 3 -21.84 -4.40 -18.65
CA PHE A 3 -21.40 -5.78 -18.73
C PHE A 3 -20.27 -5.92 -17.71
N GLY A 4 -20.43 -6.81 -16.73
CA GLY A 4 -19.52 -7.02 -15.60
C GLY A 4 -18.17 -7.64 -15.99
N THR A 5 -17.54 -7.14 -17.06
CA THR A 5 -16.19 -7.51 -17.44
C THR A 5 -15.21 -6.61 -16.70
N ILE A 6 -14.27 -7.22 -15.99
CA ILE A 6 -13.18 -6.51 -15.32
C ILE A 6 -12.35 -5.78 -16.37
N ASP A 7 -12.24 -4.45 -16.27
CA ASP A 7 -11.34 -3.66 -17.11
C ASP A 7 -9.90 -3.80 -16.61
N TRP A 8 -9.26 -4.89 -17.03
CA TRP A 8 -7.89 -5.19 -16.66
C TRP A 8 -6.89 -4.14 -17.14
N ARG A 9 -7.20 -3.41 -18.22
CA ARG A 9 -6.30 -2.40 -18.76
C ARG A 9 -6.28 -1.17 -17.86
N MET A 10 -7.47 -0.73 -17.44
CA MET A 10 -7.61 0.35 -16.45
C MET A 10 -7.00 -0.07 -15.09
N MET A 11 -7.28 -1.28 -14.60
CA MET A 11 -6.71 -1.76 -13.33
C MET A 11 -5.17 -1.77 -13.34
N ARG A 12 -4.55 -2.25 -14.41
CA ARG A 12 -3.08 -2.25 -14.55
C ARG A 12 -2.50 -0.84 -14.63
N LYS A 13 -3.17 0.07 -15.34
CA LYS A 13 -2.76 1.49 -15.41
C LYS A 13 -2.77 2.11 -14.02
N ASN A 14 -3.86 1.96 -13.28
CA ASN A 14 -4.01 2.50 -11.94
C ASN A 14 -2.98 1.88 -10.97
N ALA A 15 -2.73 0.56 -11.07
CA ALA A 15 -1.72 -0.10 -10.25
C ALA A 15 -0.31 0.48 -10.49
N ARG A 16 0.07 0.73 -11.75
CA ARG A 16 1.36 1.40 -12.07
C ARG A 16 1.41 2.82 -11.52
N GLU A 17 0.35 3.60 -11.68
CA GLU A 17 0.30 4.97 -11.15
C GLU A 17 0.50 5.02 -9.62
N VAL A 18 -0.12 4.11 -8.87
CA VAL A 18 0.05 4.04 -7.41
C VAL A 18 1.48 3.63 -7.04
N LEU A 19 2.05 2.62 -7.72
CA LEU A 19 3.44 2.20 -7.50
C LEU A 19 4.44 3.32 -7.83
N ASP A 20 4.21 4.06 -8.91
CA ASP A 20 5.06 5.18 -9.34
C ASP A 20 5.01 6.34 -8.33
N THR A 21 3.82 6.68 -7.82
CA THR A 21 3.64 7.72 -6.79
C THR A 21 4.41 7.38 -5.50
N MET A 22 4.58 6.09 -5.23
CA MET A 22 5.33 5.57 -4.09
C MET A 22 6.84 5.39 -4.35
N HIS A 23 7.35 5.85 -5.50
CA HIS A 23 8.73 5.58 -5.93
C HIS A 23 9.05 4.07 -6.04
N ALA A 24 8.04 3.24 -6.23
CA ALA A 24 8.13 1.78 -6.35
C ALA A 24 7.91 1.30 -7.80
N GLY A 25 8.12 2.17 -8.80
CA GLY A 25 7.95 1.86 -10.23
C GLY A 25 8.87 0.77 -10.77
N HIS A 26 9.87 0.33 -9.99
CA HIS A 26 10.68 -0.86 -10.29
C HIS A 26 9.90 -2.18 -10.11
N ILE A 27 8.77 -2.16 -9.41
CA ILE A 27 7.90 -3.33 -9.23
C ILE A 27 6.98 -3.45 -10.45
N ASP A 28 7.07 -4.56 -11.16
CA ASP A 28 6.13 -4.85 -12.24
C ASP A 28 4.73 -5.13 -11.68
N ALA A 29 3.75 -4.31 -12.07
CA ALA A 29 2.35 -4.45 -11.69
C ALA A 29 1.70 -5.77 -12.18
N ASP A 30 2.33 -6.46 -13.15
CA ASP A 30 1.91 -7.77 -13.64
C ASP A 30 2.59 -8.95 -12.89
N ALA A 31 3.59 -8.68 -12.05
CA ALA A 31 4.28 -9.71 -11.29
C ALA A 31 3.37 -10.36 -10.24
N ARG A 32 3.50 -11.68 -10.06
CA ARG A 32 2.78 -12.37 -8.99
C ARG A 32 3.44 -12.05 -7.65
N LEU A 33 2.62 -11.73 -6.65
CA LEU A 33 3.09 -11.45 -5.29
C LEU A 33 4.07 -12.50 -4.77
N ARG A 34 3.83 -13.80 -5.01
CA ARG A 34 4.69 -14.89 -4.53
C ARG A 34 6.12 -14.82 -5.06
N ASP A 35 6.31 -14.26 -6.25
CA ASP A 35 7.59 -14.16 -6.95
C ASP A 35 8.38 -12.91 -6.52
N LEU A 36 7.77 -12.01 -5.74
CA LEU A 36 8.41 -10.82 -5.19
C LEU A 36 9.18 -11.13 -3.90
N GLY A 37 10.30 -10.44 -3.72
CA GLY A 37 11.00 -10.39 -2.43
C GLY A 37 10.14 -9.76 -1.33
N ILE A 38 10.46 -10.04 -0.07
CA ILE A 38 9.68 -9.58 1.09
C ILE A 38 9.49 -8.06 1.09
N ALA A 39 10.55 -7.29 0.83
CA ALA A 39 10.48 -5.82 0.75
C ALA A 39 9.48 -5.33 -0.34
N ASN A 40 9.49 -5.95 -1.52
CA ASN A 40 8.56 -5.60 -2.59
C ASN A 40 7.12 -6.03 -2.25
N LYS A 41 6.92 -7.16 -1.56
CA LYS A 41 5.59 -7.58 -1.08
C LYS A 41 5.01 -6.55 -0.11
N HIS A 42 5.84 -5.99 0.78
CA HIS A 42 5.41 -4.95 1.70
C HIS A 42 5.02 -3.67 0.96
N LEU A 43 5.87 -3.19 0.04
CA LEU A 43 5.55 -2.03 -0.80
C LEU A 43 4.23 -2.20 -1.56
N VAL A 44 3.94 -3.39 -2.08
CA VAL A 44 2.66 -3.69 -2.74
C VAL A 44 1.49 -3.68 -1.75
N ALA A 45 1.66 -4.21 -0.52
CA ALA A 45 0.63 -4.17 0.51
C ALA A 45 0.28 -2.72 0.89
N VAL A 46 1.31 -1.89 0.99
CA VAL A 46 1.17 -0.46 1.22
C VAL A 46 0.45 0.23 0.07
N ALA A 47 0.91 0.02 -1.17
CA ALA A 47 0.26 0.55 -2.38
C ALA A 47 -1.22 0.17 -2.45
N ARG A 48 -1.57 -1.06 -2.07
CA ARG A 48 -2.97 -1.51 -2.01
C ARG A 48 -3.77 -0.71 -0.99
N ALA A 49 -3.25 -0.48 0.21
CA ALA A 49 -3.92 0.33 1.22
C ALA A 49 -4.19 1.76 0.73
N MET A 50 -3.28 2.32 -0.06
CA MET A 50 -3.38 3.66 -0.64
C MET A 50 -4.29 3.77 -1.85
N SER A 51 -4.42 2.69 -2.62
CA SER A 51 -5.35 2.63 -3.77
C SER A 51 -6.82 2.77 -3.36
N ILE A 52 -7.11 2.61 -2.07
CA ILE A 52 -8.42 2.86 -1.49
C ILE A 52 -8.45 4.33 -1.11
N ASP A 53 -9.29 5.12 -1.78
CA ASP A 53 -9.50 6.53 -1.44
C ASP A 53 -10.27 6.67 -0.12
N SER A 54 -9.60 6.37 1.00
CA SER A 54 -10.14 6.58 2.34
C SER A 54 -9.66 7.92 2.88
N GLY A 55 -10.55 8.69 3.52
CA GLY A 55 -10.15 9.91 4.24
C GLY A 55 -9.47 9.61 5.58
N ILE A 56 -9.65 8.40 6.10
CA ILE A 56 -9.16 7.94 7.40
C ILE A 56 -8.56 6.54 7.25
N VAL A 57 -7.38 6.32 7.85
CA VAL A 57 -6.72 5.01 7.97
C VAL A 57 -6.66 4.64 9.46
N ILE A 58 -7.25 3.52 9.83
CA ILE A 58 -7.21 2.99 11.20
C ILE A 58 -6.26 1.81 11.22
N MET A 59 -5.27 1.85 12.10
CA MET A 59 -4.31 0.77 12.33
C MET A 59 -4.38 0.36 13.79
N ASP A 60 -4.89 -0.85 14.03
CA ASP A 60 -4.99 -1.44 15.36
C ASP A 60 -3.83 -2.38 15.62
N GLU A 61 -3.04 -2.06 16.63
CA GLU A 61 -1.86 -2.79 17.10
C GLU A 61 -0.85 -3.21 15.99
N PRO A 62 -0.52 -2.34 15.03
CA PRO A 62 0.16 -2.75 13.81
C PRO A 62 1.62 -3.17 14.02
N THR A 63 2.21 -2.91 15.19
CA THR A 63 3.62 -3.18 15.49
C THR A 63 3.86 -4.47 16.27
N ALA A 64 2.81 -5.14 16.79
CA ALA A 64 2.95 -6.26 17.73
C ALA A 64 3.65 -7.50 17.13
N ALA A 65 3.57 -7.68 15.82
CA ALA A 65 4.17 -8.80 15.10
C ALA A 65 5.28 -8.38 14.11
N LEU A 66 5.70 -7.11 14.13
CA LEU A 66 6.65 -6.56 13.17
C LEU A 66 8.09 -6.59 13.70
N SER A 67 9.02 -6.96 12.83
CA SER A 67 10.45 -6.73 13.02
C SER A 67 10.79 -5.24 12.93
N MET A 68 11.96 -4.84 13.44
CA MET A 68 12.40 -3.44 13.40
C MET A 68 12.37 -2.82 12.00
N LYS A 69 12.73 -3.59 10.97
CA LYS A 69 12.69 -3.15 9.58
C LYS A 69 11.26 -2.89 9.10
N GLU A 70 10.33 -3.75 9.48
CA GLU A 70 8.91 -3.60 9.12
C GLU A 70 8.27 -2.43 9.87
N ILE A 71 8.72 -2.11 11.08
CA ILE A 71 8.32 -0.91 11.82
C ILE A 71 8.79 0.37 11.09
N GLU A 72 10.03 0.41 10.60
CA GLU A 72 10.53 1.54 9.80
C GLU A 72 9.70 1.72 8.52
N GLU A 73 9.41 0.63 7.81
CA GLU A 73 8.56 0.64 6.60
C GLU A 73 7.13 1.14 6.92
N LEU A 74 6.56 0.76 8.06
CA LEU A 74 5.26 1.26 8.52
C LEU A 74 5.28 2.76 8.80
N PHE A 75 6.35 3.28 9.41
CA PHE A 75 6.47 4.73 9.67
C PHE A 75 6.64 5.54 8.38
N LEU A 76 7.36 5.01 7.39
CA LEU A 76 7.45 5.64 6.06
C LEU A 76 6.08 5.72 5.39
N LEU A 77 5.27 4.67 5.49
CA LEU A 77 3.88 4.68 5.03
C LEU A 77 3.05 5.75 5.75
N ILE A 78 3.11 5.81 7.08
CA ILE A 78 2.37 6.80 7.88
C ILE A 78 2.75 8.23 7.45
N ALA A 79 4.03 8.49 7.20
CA ALA A 79 4.50 9.80 6.74
C ALA A 79 3.92 10.15 5.36
N PHE A 80 3.95 9.20 4.41
CA PHE A 80 3.42 9.42 3.07
C PHE A 80 1.90 9.62 3.05
N LEU A 81 1.13 8.86 3.84
CA LEU A 81 -0.32 9.05 3.98
C LEU A 81 -0.66 10.42 4.57
N LYS A 82 0.14 10.92 5.52
CA LYS A 82 -0.01 12.27 6.07
C LYS A 82 0.21 13.35 4.99
N GLU A 83 1.21 13.19 4.12
CA GLU A 83 1.46 14.13 3.01
C GLU A 83 0.28 14.21 2.03
N GLN A 84 -0.44 13.11 1.85
CA GLN A 84 -1.67 13.04 1.04
C GLN A 84 -2.92 13.58 1.75
N GLY A 85 -2.77 14.17 2.95
CA GLY A 85 -3.87 14.75 3.72
C GLY A 85 -4.80 13.71 4.35
N LYS A 86 -4.38 12.45 4.46
CA LYS A 86 -5.18 11.38 5.07
C LYS A 86 -5.04 11.43 6.59
N ALA A 87 -6.16 11.29 7.30
CA ALA A 87 -6.15 11.17 8.76
C ALA A 87 -5.75 9.75 9.17
N ILE A 88 -4.91 9.61 10.19
CA ILE A 88 -4.41 8.31 10.65
C ILE A 88 -4.74 8.14 12.12
N LEU A 89 -5.46 7.06 12.46
CA LEU A 89 -5.73 6.62 13.82
C LEU A 89 -4.89 5.38 14.12
N PHE A 90 -3.99 5.51 15.08
CA PHE A 90 -3.07 4.45 15.50
C PHE A 90 -3.46 4.00 16.92
N ILE A 91 -3.87 2.75 17.07
CA ILE A 91 -4.16 2.14 18.37
C ILE A 91 -2.98 1.25 18.72
N SER A 92 -2.37 1.50 19.88
CA SER A 92 -1.24 0.72 20.40
C SER A 92 -1.58 0.29 21.81
N HIS A 93 -1.38 -0.98 22.12
CA HIS A 93 -1.27 -1.40 23.50
C HIS A 93 0.18 -1.17 23.97
N LYS A 94 0.34 -0.58 25.14
CA LYS A 94 1.54 -0.75 25.97
C LYS A 94 1.27 -1.89 26.94
#